data_AF-A0A5S9MF72-F1
#
_entry.id   AF-A0A5S9MF72-F1
#
_cell.length_a   1.000
_cell.length_b   1.000
_cell.length_c   1.000
_cell.angle_alpha   90.00
_cell.angle_beta   90.00
_cell.angle_gamma   90.00
#
_symmetry.space_group_name_H-M   'P 1'
#
loop_
_entity.id
_entity.type
_entity.pdbx_description
1 polymer ?
#
loop_
_entity_poly.entity_id
_entity_poly.type
_entity_poly.pdbx_seq_one_letter_code
_entity_poly.pdbx_strand_id
1 'polypeptide(L)'
;MGIHESQSLFFENFIGRHEDFWKTYYQKLQEASPEQFKDVSLEDFVHAVNESKPTYIRIEADELTYPLHIIIRYEIEKAIFNEEVAVEDLPALWNEKYQAYLGITPP
;
A
#
# COMPACT_ATOMS: atom_id res chain seq x y z
N MET A 1 15.17 4.96 -10.72
CA MET A 1 14.21 4.46 -9.73
C MET A 1 12.82 4.26 -10.35
N GLY A 2 12.12 5.30 -10.84
CA GLY A 2 10.73 5.17 -11.32
C GLY A 2 10.47 4.10 -12.40
N ILE A 3 11.34 3.97 -13.42
CA ILE A 3 11.19 2.92 -14.44
C ILE A 3 11.32 1.52 -13.82
N HIS A 4 12.28 1.33 -12.91
CA HIS A 4 12.48 0.05 -12.24
C HIS A 4 11.28 -0.33 -11.37
N GLU A 5 10.78 0.64 -10.60
CA GLU A 5 9.58 0.47 -9.77
C GLU A 5 8.33 0.15 -10.61
N SER A 6 8.21 0.78 -11.79
CA SER A 6 7.08 0.53 -12.68
C SER A 6 7.00 -0.92 -13.13
N GLN A 7 8.15 -1.59 -13.34
CA GLN A 7 8.17 -3.00 -13.73
C GLN A 7 7.76 -3.89 -12.55
N SER A 8 8.29 -3.62 -11.36
CA SER A 8 7.92 -4.36 -10.14
C SER A 8 6.42 -4.28 -9.87
N LEU A 9 5.85 -3.06 -9.83
CA LEU A 9 4.44 -2.83 -9.56
C LEU A 9 3.53 -3.36 -10.68
N PHE A 10 4.00 -3.35 -11.93
CA PHE A 10 3.26 -3.97 -13.03
C PHE A 10 3.06 -5.48 -12.80
N PHE A 11 4.12 -6.20 -12.45
CA PHE A 11 4.01 -7.63 -12.17
C PHE A 11 3.26 -7.91 -10.87
N GLU A 12 3.45 -7.10 -9.83
CA GLU A 12 2.77 -7.30 -8.55
C GLU A 12 1.27 -7.00 -8.63
N ASN A 13 0.89 -5.79 -9.02
CA ASN A 13 -0.50 -5.33 -8.92
C ASN A 13 -1.30 -5.69 -10.16
N PHE A 14 -0.81 -5.32 -11.35
CA PHE A 14 -1.58 -5.48 -12.59
C PHE A 14 -1.65 -6.94 -13.05
N ILE A 15 -0.67 -7.77 -12.69
CA ILE A 15 -0.68 -9.20 -12.97
C ILE A 15 -1.01 -9.99 -11.70
N GLY A 16 -0.18 -9.88 -10.66
CA GLY A 16 -0.26 -10.73 -9.47
C GLY A 16 -1.50 -10.54 -8.60
N ARG A 17 -2.19 -9.39 -8.67
CA ARG A 17 -3.45 -9.15 -7.95
C ARG A 17 -4.69 -9.19 -8.85
N HIS A 18 -4.51 -9.38 -10.15
CA HIS A 18 -5.63 -9.48 -11.10
C HIS A 18 -6.35 -10.82 -10.97
N GLU A 19 -7.68 -10.81 -11.10
CA GLU A 19 -8.51 -12.01 -10.94
C GLU A 19 -8.12 -13.15 -11.89
N ASP A 20 -7.80 -12.85 -13.15
CA ASP A 20 -7.45 -13.85 -14.16
C ASP A 20 -6.14 -14.60 -13.86
N PHE A 21 -5.21 -13.94 -13.16
CA PHE A 21 -4.01 -14.61 -12.66
C PHE A 21 -4.43 -15.70 -11.66
N TRP A 22 -5.28 -15.35 -10.69
CA TRP A 22 -5.72 -16.29 -9.69
C TRP A 22 -6.69 -17.35 -10.21
N LYS A 23 -7.52 -17.09 -11.22
CA LYS A 23 -8.29 -18.15 -11.91
C LYS A 23 -7.40 -19.30 -12.40
N THR A 24 -6.15 -19.00 -12.76
CA THR A 24 -5.18 -20.00 -13.23
C THR A 24 -4.40 -20.68 -12.10
N TYR A 25 -4.06 -19.94 -11.04
CA TYR A 25 -3.12 -20.41 -10.00
C TYR A 25 -3.77 -20.76 -8.65
N TYR A 26 -5.03 -20.40 -8.40
CA TYR A 26 -5.66 -20.54 -7.09
C TYR A 26 -5.79 -21.99 -6.65
N GLN A 27 -6.10 -22.92 -7.56
CA GLN A 27 -6.11 -24.35 -7.24
C GLN A 27 -4.74 -24.82 -6.73
N LYS A 28 -3.63 -24.36 -7.33
CA LYS A 28 -2.28 -24.72 -6.88
C LYS A 28 -1.98 -24.14 -5.49
N LEU A 29 -2.49 -22.95 -5.19
CA LEU A 29 -2.40 -22.38 -3.84
C LEU A 29 -3.16 -23.24 -2.81
N GLN A 30 -4.38 -23.67 -3.14
CA GLN A 30 -5.17 -24.54 -2.27
C GLN A 30 -4.50 -25.90 -2.06
N GLU A 31 -3.89 -26.48 -3.09
CA GLU A 31 -3.12 -27.74 -2.99
C GLU A 31 -1.87 -27.57 -2.11
N ALA A 32 -1.19 -26.42 -2.20
CA ALA A 32 0.01 -26.14 -1.41
C ALA A 32 -0.28 -25.78 0.06
N SER A 33 -1.47 -25.23 0.35
CA SER A 33 -1.84 -24.73 1.68
C SER A 33 -3.31 -25.04 2.00
N PRO A 34 -3.69 -26.34 2.05
CA PRO A 34 -5.09 -26.75 2.12
C PRO A 34 -5.75 -26.37 3.44
N GLU A 35 -5.03 -26.39 4.56
CA GLU A 35 -5.61 -26.07 5.87
C GLU A 35 -6.12 -24.62 5.94
N GLN A 36 -5.46 -23.70 5.25
CA GLN A 36 -5.75 -22.27 5.26
C GLN A 36 -6.78 -21.86 4.20
N PHE A 37 -6.75 -22.49 3.01
CA PHE A 37 -7.52 -22.01 1.85
C PHE A 37 -8.61 -22.96 1.34
N LYS A 38 -8.79 -24.16 1.93
CA LYS A 38 -9.82 -25.14 1.46
C LYS A 38 -11.24 -24.57 1.43
N ASP A 39 -11.58 -23.71 2.39
CA ASP A 39 -12.93 -23.17 2.58
C ASP A 39 -13.03 -21.70 2.12
N VAL A 40 -11.98 -21.17 1.49
CA VAL A 40 -11.96 -19.80 0.93
C VAL A 40 -12.32 -19.88 -0.55
N SER A 41 -13.26 -19.04 -0.99
CA SER A 41 -13.59 -18.96 -2.41
C SER A 41 -12.54 -18.12 -3.15
N LEU A 42 -12.38 -18.35 -4.46
CA LEU A 42 -11.51 -17.51 -5.29
C LEU A 42 -11.91 -16.03 -5.21
N GLU A 43 -13.21 -15.75 -5.20
CA GLU A 43 -13.75 -14.38 -5.11
C GLU A 43 -13.35 -13.71 -3.79
N ASP A 44 -13.54 -14.39 -2.66
CA ASP A 44 -13.16 -13.86 -1.35
C ASP A 44 -11.65 -13.65 -1.25
N PHE A 45 -10.86 -14.56 -1.82
CA PHE A 45 -9.41 -14.42 -1.86
C PHE A 45 -8.99 -13.19 -2.69
N VAL A 46 -9.54 -13.02 -3.88
CA VAL A 46 -9.23 -11.87 -4.76
C VAL A 46 -9.65 -10.57 -4.10
N HIS A 47 -10.80 -10.53 -3.42
CA HIS A 47 -11.21 -9.36 -2.63
C HIS A 47 -10.23 -9.09 -1.47
N ALA A 48 -9.81 -10.11 -0.73
CA ALA A 48 -8.92 -9.95 0.41
C ALA A 48 -7.53 -9.42 0.01
N VAL A 49 -6.95 -9.90 -1.09
CA VAL A 49 -5.62 -9.41 -1.56
C VAL A 49 -5.67 -8.02 -2.20
N ASN A 50 -6.87 -7.47 -2.42
CA ASN A 50 -7.11 -6.13 -2.95
C ASN A 50 -7.81 -5.21 -1.92
N GLU A 51 -7.79 -5.55 -0.63
CA GLU A 51 -8.33 -4.68 0.42
C GLU A 51 -7.64 -3.32 0.40
N SER A 52 -8.42 -2.23 0.46
CA SER A 52 -7.91 -0.87 0.56
C SER A 52 -8.37 -0.21 1.85
N LYS A 53 -7.42 0.32 2.62
CA LYS A 53 -7.70 1.04 3.86
C LYS A 53 -6.51 1.91 4.27
N PRO A 54 -6.75 3.03 4.97
CA PRO A 54 -5.66 3.81 5.56
C PRO A 54 -4.85 2.98 6.57
N THR A 55 -3.52 2.98 6.43
CA THR A 55 -2.59 2.35 7.37
C THR A 55 -1.41 3.27 7.67
N TYR A 56 -0.61 2.96 8.69
CA TYR A 56 0.53 3.80 9.07
C TYR A 56 1.81 3.51 8.26
N ILE A 57 1.96 2.27 7.78
CA ILE A 57 3.22 1.75 7.25
C ILE A 57 3.18 1.77 5.73
N ARG A 58 3.95 2.68 5.12
CA ARG A 58 4.01 2.87 3.66
C ARG A 58 4.25 1.58 2.88
N ILE A 59 5.16 0.71 3.35
CA ILE A 59 5.53 -0.52 2.62
C ILE A 59 4.47 -1.63 2.73
N GLU A 60 3.46 -1.43 3.57
CA GLU A 60 2.31 -2.33 3.77
C GLU A 60 1.00 -1.70 3.25
N ALA A 61 1.07 -0.49 2.67
CA ALA A 61 -0.09 0.22 2.16
C ALA A 61 -0.62 -0.41 0.86
N ASP A 62 -1.93 -0.33 0.67
CA ASP A 62 -2.58 -0.81 -0.55
C ASP A 62 -2.32 0.11 -1.76
N GLU A 63 -2.72 -0.34 -2.95
CA GLU A 63 -2.47 0.37 -4.20
C GLU A 63 -3.08 1.78 -4.26
N LEU A 64 -4.21 2.02 -3.56
CA LEU A 64 -4.89 3.31 -3.58
C LEU A 64 -4.33 4.28 -2.54
N THR A 65 -3.87 3.77 -1.40
CA THR A 65 -3.36 4.60 -0.29
C THR A 65 -1.84 4.80 -0.34
N TYR A 66 -1.08 3.88 -0.96
CA TYR A 66 0.39 3.97 -1.10
C TYR A 66 0.87 5.32 -1.66
N PRO A 67 0.28 5.90 -2.73
CA PRO A 67 0.72 7.19 -3.26
C PRO A 67 0.58 8.34 -2.26
N LEU A 68 -0.40 8.28 -1.36
CA LEU A 68 -0.60 9.32 -0.33
C LEU A 68 0.57 9.37 0.64
N HIS A 69 1.13 8.21 1.02
CA HIS A 69 2.33 8.16 1.84
C HIS A 69 3.55 8.82 1.16
N ILE A 70 3.65 8.75 -0.17
CA ILE A 70 4.70 9.41 -0.95
C ILE A 70 4.46 10.92 -0.98
N ILE A 71 3.24 11.36 -1.23
CA ILE A 71 2.86 12.79 -1.23
C ILE A 71 3.18 13.44 0.11
N ILE A 72 2.80 12.81 1.23
CA ILE A 72 3.09 13.31 2.59
C ILE A 72 4.59 13.56 2.77
N ARG A 73 5.44 12.60 2.39
CA ARG A 73 6.90 12.71 2.52
C ARG A 73 7.46 13.81 1.62
N TYR A 74 7.02 13.84 0.36
CA TYR A 74 7.47 14.85 -0.60
C TYR A 74 7.12 16.28 -0.16
N GLU A 75 5.92 16.49 0.40
CA GLU A 75 5.52 17.81 0.92
C GLU A 75 6.34 18.22 2.13
N ILE A 76 6.63 17.28 3.05
CA ILE A 76 7.49 17.55 4.21
C ILE A 76 8.92 17.86 3.75
N GLU A 77 9.47 17.09 2.82
CA GLU A 77 10.79 17.35 2.22
C GLU A 77 10.83 18.74 1.58
N LYS A 78 9.79 19.10 0.81
CA LYS A 78 9.68 20.44 0.20
C LYS A 78 9.69 21.55 1.25
N ALA A 79 8.92 21.40 2.33
CA ALA A 79 8.90 22.38 3.42
C ALA A 79 10.28 22.53 4.09
N ILE A 80 11.00 21.41 4.31
CA ILE A 80 12.37 21.44 4.84
C ILE A 80 13.30 22.22 3.91
N PHE A 81 13.30 21.91 2.60
CA PHE A 81 14.18 22.56 1.64
C PHE A 81 13.85 24.04 1.41
N ASN A 82 12.61 24.45 1.66
CA ASN A 82 12.17 25.84 1.59
C ASN A 82 12.36 26.60 2.92
N GLU A 83 12.92 25.97 3.95
CA GLU A 83 13.07 26.56 5.30
C GLU A 83 11.72 26.98 5.92
N GLU A 84 10.62 26.29 5.55
CA GLU A 84 9.25 26.56 6.02
C GLU A 84 8.92 25.84 7.36
N VAL A 85 9.76 24.90 7.79
CA VAL A 85 9.57 24.10 9.02
C VAL A 85 10.90 23.81 9.71
N ALA A 86 10.90 23.87 11.05
CA ALA A 86 12.06 23.48 11.85
C ALA A 86 12.09 21.96 12.06
N VAL A 87 13.29 21.39 12.29
CA VAL A 87 13.45 19.92 12.41
C VAL A 87 12.66 19.37 13.60
N GLU A 88 12.60 20.12 14.69
CA GLU A 88 11.85 19.82 15.91
C GLU A 88 10.33 19.74 15.70
N ASP A 89 9.79 20.41 14.68
CA ASP A 89 8.36 20.46 14.39
C ASP A 89 7.91 19.33 13.43
N LEU A 90 8.86 18.58 12.84
CA LEU A 90 8.56 17.50 11.90
C LEU A 90 7.61 16.42 12.45
N PRO A 91 7.69 15.98 13.73
CA PRO A 91 6.74 15.01 14.26
C PRO A 91 5.29 15.52 14.26
N ALA A 92 5.09 16.81 14.58
CA ALA A 92 3.76 17.42 14.57
C ALA A 92 3.22 17.56 13.14
N LEU A 93 4.06 18.06 12.22
CA LEU A 93 3.70 18.18 10.80
C LEU A 93 3.40 16.82 10.17
N TRP A 94 4.16 15.78 10.52
CA TRP A 94 3.90 14.41 10.07
C TRP A 94 2.50 13.94 10.47
N ASN A 95 2.14 14.12 11.74
CA ASN A 95 0.83 13.75 12.27
C ASN A 95 -0.29 14.53 11.60
N GLU A 96 -0.11 15.84 11.40
CA GLU A 96 -1.07 16.69 10.68
C GLU A 96 -1.29 16.19 9.24
N LYS A 97 -0.21 15.90 8.50
CA LYS A 97 -0.30 15.42 7.13
C LYS A 97 -0.93 14.02 7.04
N TYR A 98 -0.58 13.09 7.93
CA TYR A 98 -1.25 11.79 7.98
C TYR A 98 -2.74 11.92 8.27
N GLN A 99 -3.13 12.80 9.19
CA GLN A 99 -4.53 13.04 9.46
C GLN A 99 -5.24 13.67 8.25
N ALA A 100 -4.61 14.63 7.56
CA ALA A 100 -5.21 15.32 6.42
C ALA A 100 -5.39 14.42 5.19
N TYR A 101 -4.42 13.55 4.90
CA TYR A 101 -4.41 12.72 3.70
C TYR A 101 -5.02 11.32 3.92
N LEU A 102 -4.78 10.71 5.08
CA LEU A 102 -5.17 9.32 5.38
C LEU A 102 -6.25 9.24 6.47
N GLY A 103 -6.59 10.34 7.15
CA GLY A 103 -7.61 10.35 8.20
C GLY A 103 -7.21 9.67 9.50
N ILE A 104 -5.94 9.29 9.64
CA ILE A 104 -5.37 8.58 10.80
C ILE A 104 -4.14 9.31 11.31
N THR A 105 -3.80 9.12 12.60
CA THR A 105 -2.61 9.70 13.21
C THR A 105 -1.78 8.59 13.87
N PRO A 106 -0.46 8.52 13.64
CA PRO A 106 0.43 7.61 14.36
C PRO A 106 0.33 7.79 15.90
N PRO A 107 0.43 6.70 16.67
CA PRO A 107 0.31 6.73 18.14
C PRO A 107 1.49 7.40 18.86
#